data_AF-A0A1J4RUY4-F1
#
_entry.id   AF-A0A1J4RUY4-F1
#
_cell.length_a   1.000
_cell.length_b   1.000
_cell.length_c   1.000
_cell.angle_alpha   90.00
_cell.angle_beta   90.00
_cell.angle_gamma   90.00
#
_symmetry.space_group_name_H-M   'P 1'
#
loop_
_entity.id
_entity.type
_entity.pdbx_description
1 polymer ?
#
loop_
_entity_poly.entity_id
_entity_poly.type
_entity_poly.pdbx_seq_one_letter_code
_entity_poly.pdbx_strand_id
1 'polypeptide(L)'
;MKAFIDGYLSGYPIDKQPEYIGFRDRDFDADPPEKEQLIELSGAKPIWLTHLACIENYLVDSTLLWQYWHERETVASWHHGKAPSIDLIEEHILNTAKVLCEYEAVRWGLSKLKPGSRWPEIQTTWTAKGSGDLPVSLKYKDCLVNASQLVESFKSQTEGVISENLLAYADAYRTKFSQDSFASAKQYRFWFHGKDFLVQLCKRFGNGFPRASYLTWAVAHIDSSKYPDLQQLARIFS
;
A
#
# COMPACT_ATOMS: atom_id res chain seq x y z
N MET A 1 15.82 -2.90 -12.18
CA MET A 1 14.96 -3.88 -11.46
C MET A 1 15.76 -4.90 -10.67
N LYS A 2 16.83 -5.52 -11.20
CA LYS A 2 17.71 -6.42 -10.42
C LYS A 2 18.37 -5.73 -9.21
N ALA A 3 18.88 -4.50 -9.38
CA ALA A 3 19.39 -3.67 -8.28
C ALA A 3 18.32 -3.21 -7.26
N PHE A 4 17.04 -3.27 -7.66
CA PHE A 4 15.90 -3.02 -6.78
C PHE A 4 15.62 -4.30 -5.95
N ILE A 5 15.62 -5.47 -6.61
CA ILE A 5 15.39 -6.81 -6.03
C ILE A 5 16.50 -7.25 -5.06
N ASP A 6 17.76 -6.91 -5.34
CA ASP A 6 18.94 -7.46 -4.63
C ASP A 6 19.27 -6.76 -3.30
N GLY A 7 18.41 -5.86 -2.81
CA GLY A 7 18.59 -5.25 -1.50
C GLY A 7 19.77 -4.28 -1.46
N TYR A 8 19.45 -3.03 -1.79
CA TYR A 8 20.16 -1.82 -1.38
C TYR A 8 21.54 -1.49 -1.94
N LEU A 9 21.72 -0.17 -2.07
CA LEU A 9 22.89 0.64 -2.37
C LEU A 9 24.12 0.39 -1.47
N SER A 10 24.31 -0.82 -0.95
CA SER A 10 25.47 -1.28 -0.17
C SER A 10 26.81 -1.07 -0.88
N GLY A 11 26.81 -0.73 -2.18
CA GLY A 11 27.98 -0.34 -2.96
C GLY A 11 28.13 1.15 -3.27
N TYR A 12 27.24 2.05 -2.82
CA TYR A 12 27.34 3.49 -3.13
C TYR A 12 28.11 4.27 -2.05
N PRO A 13 29.16 5.02 -2.43
CA PRO A 13 29.85 5.94 -1.53
C PRO A 13 28.88 6.95 -0.90
N ILE A 14 29.06 7.26 0.39
CA ILE A 14 28.21 8.18 1.16
C ILE A 14 28.05 9.55 0.48
N ASP A 15 29.09 10.02 -0.20
CA ASP A 15 29.17 11.29 -0.93
C ASP A 15 28.53 11.24 -2.34
N LYS A 16 28.09 10.06 -2.78
CA LYS A 16 27.41 9.84 -4.07
C LYS A 16 26.00 9.28 -3.91
N GLN A 17 25.48 9.25 -2.69
CA GLN A 17 24.08 8.91 -2.48
C GLN A 17 23.21 10.05 -3.02
N PRO A 18 22.24 9.79 -3.92
CA PRO A 18 21.35 10.85 -4.41
C PRO A 18 20.58 11.48 -3.24
N GLU A 19 20.24 12.78 -3.36
CA GLU A 19 19.26 13.41 -2.47
C GLU A 19 17.98 12.57 -2.47
N TYR A 20 17.42 12.35 -1.28
CA TYR A 20 16.54 11.22 -0.96
C TYR A 20 15.31 11.10 -1.87
N ILE A 21 15.23 10.01 -2.63
CA ILE A 21 14.11 9.73 -3.55
C ILE A 21 13.35 8.50 -3.06
N GLY A 22 12.16 8.73 -2.48
CA GLY A 22 11.24 7.67 -2.07
C GLY A 22 10.22 7.36 -3.17
N PHE A 23 9.76 6.12 -3.26
CA PHE A 23 8.47 5.85 -3.89
C PHE A 23 7.38 6.62 -3.15
N ARG A 24 6.30 7.01 -3.85
CA ARG A 24 5.11 7.66 -3.25
C ARG A 24 4.82 7.08 -1.87
N ASP A 25 4.58 7.95 -0.89
CA ASP A 25 4.50 7.55 0.50
C ASP A 25 3.27 6.67 0.74
N ARG A 26 3.53 5.36 0.87
CA ARG A 26 2.51 4.32 1.02
C ARG A 26 2.45 3.77 2.43
N ASP A 27 3.40 4.17 3.27
CA ASP A 27 3.49 3.80 4.68
C ASP A 27 2.83 4.88 5.57
N PHE A 28 2.06 5.78 4.95
CA PHE A 28 1.28 6.84 5.57
C PHE A 28 2.14 7.90 6.26
N ASP A 29 3.40 8.07 5.87
CA ASP A 29 4.31 9.05 6.48
C ASP A 29 4.13 10.47 5.87
N ALA A 30 3.58 10.56 4.66
CA ALA A 30 3.26 11.77 3.92
C ALA A 30 2.09 11.50 2.95
N ASP A 31 1.41 12.55 2.49
CA ASP A 31 0.38 12.38 1.47
C ASP A 31 1.03 12.06 0.11
N PRO A 32 0.50 11.10 -0.68
CA PRO A 32 0.93 10.89 -2.05
C PRO A 32 0.79 12.17 -2.87
N PRO A 33 1.76 12.48 -3.75
CA PRO A 33 1.67 13.62 -4.64
C PRO A 33 0.46 13.48 -5.58
N GLU A 34 -0.08 14.61 -6.04
CA GLU A 34 -1.19 14.62 -7.00
C GLU A 34 -0.83 13.95 -8.33
N LYS A 35 0.46 13.96 -8.69
CA LYS A 35 1.00 13.32 -9.88
C LYS A 35 1.81 12.09 -9.50
N GLU A 36 1.88 11.17 -10.45
CA GLU A 36 2.70 9.96 -10.37
C GLU A 36 4.19 10.29 -10.41
N GLN A 37 4.76 10.63 -9.26
CA GLN A 37 6.17 11.00 -9.13
C GLN A 37 6.75 10.47 -7.83
N LEU A 38 8.09 10.37 -7.79
CA LEU A 38 8.81 10.09 -6.56
C LEU A 38 8.66 11.27 -5.59
N ILE A 39 8.69 10.97 -4.30
CA ILE A 39 8.65 11.98 -3.25
C ILE A 39 10.07 12.33 -2.81
N GLU A 40 10.28 13.61 -2.54
CA GLU A 40 11.47 14.12 -1.86
C GLU A 40 11.08 14.39 -0.42
N LEU A 41 11.77 13.75 0.53
CA LEU A 41 11.52 13.94 1.95
C LEU A 41 12.71 14.69 2.58
N SER A 42 12.42 15.83 3.21
CA SER A 42 13.44 16.66 3.87
C SER A 42 13.95 16.00 5.16
N GLY A 43 15.26 15.76 5.29
CA GLY A 43 15.86 15.32 6.57
C GLY A 43 17.20 14.58 6.46
N ALA A 44 17.83 14.31 7.61
CA ALA A 44 19.19 13.74 7.72
C ALA A 44 19.27 12.20 7.81
N LYS A 45 18.14 11.48 7.84
CA LYS A 45 18.12 10.01 7.96
C LYS A 45 17.52 9.38 6.69
N PRO A 46 18.21 8.45 6.01
CA PRO A 46 17.68 7.76 4.85
C PRO A 46 16.38 7.01 5.20
N ILE A 47 15.35 7.13 4.37
CA ILE A 47 14.14 6.30 4.46
C ILE A 47 14.43 5.03 3.68
N TRP A 48 14.43 3.92 4.40
CA TRP A 48 14.67 2.63 3.78
C TRP A 48 13.33 2.03 3.36
N LEU A 49 12.80 2.47 2.21
CA LEU A 49 11.55 1.93 1.67
C LEU A 49 11.82 0.52 1.15
N THR A 50 11.37 -0.49 1.90
CA THR A 50 11.55 -1.88 1.49
C THR A 50 10.87 -2.15 0.14
N HIS A 51 11.61 -2.84 -0.71
CA HIS A 51 11.34 -3.11 -2.12
C HIS A 51 9.90 -3.51 -2.46
N LEU A 52 9.26 -4.35 -1.64
CA LEU A 52 7.96 -4.95 -1.95
C LEU A 52 6.78 -4.07 -1.56
N ALA A 53 6.74 -3.51 -0.35
CA ALA A 53 5.63 -2.66 0.10
C ALA A 53 5.42 -1.47 -0.86
N CYS A 54 6.51 -0.93 -1.40
CA CYS A 54 6.48 0.18 -2.36
C CYS A 54 6.06 -0.18 -3.77
N ILE A 55 6.02 -1.46 -4.16
CA ILE A 55 5.53 -1.85 -5.50
C ILE A 55 4.29 -2.72 -5.49
N GLU A 56 3.90 -3.28 -4.35
CA GLU A 56 2.76 -4.20 -4.22
C GLU A 56 1.49 -3.66 -4.87
N ASN A 57 1.23 -2.35 -4.79
CA ASN A 57 0.10 -1.73 -5.48
C ASN A 57 0.19 -1.78 -7.00
N TYR A 58 1.37 -1.68 -7.61
CA TYR A 58 1.53 -1.85 -9.06
C TYR A 58 1.34 -3.30 -9.47
N LEU A 59 1.62 -4.23 -8.55
CA LEU A 59 1.35 -5.64 -8.75
C LEU A 59 -0.14 -5.95 -8.59
N VAL A 60 -0.99 -4.99 -8.19
CA VAL A 60 -2.45 -5.10 -8.32
C VAL A 60 -2.87 -4.60 -9.71
N ASP A 61 -2.64 -5.46 -10.71
CA ASP A 61 -3.00 -5.20 -12.10
C ASP A 61 -3.75 -6.39 -12.69
N SER A 62 -4.85 -6.14 -13.39
CA SER A 62 -5.71 -7.18 -13.92
C SER A 62 -5.03 -8.02 -15.01
N THR A 63 -4.13 -7.43 -15.79
CA THR A 63 -3.37 -8.16 -16.81
C THR A 63 -2.32 -9.06 -16.15
N LEU A 64 -1.57 -8.56 -15.16
CA LEU A 64 -0.58 -9.36 -14.43
C LEU A 64 -1.23 -10.54 -13.69
N LEU A 65 -2.35 -10.29 -12.99
CA LEU A 65 -3.09 -11.33 -12.30
C LEU A 65 -3.61 -12.39 -13.27
N TRP A 66 -4.16 -11.96 -14.40
CA TRP A 66 -4.66 -12.87 -15.44
C TRP A 66 -3.54 -13.72 -16.03
N GLN A 67 -2.41 -13.10 -16.42
CA GLN A 67 -1.25 -13.79 -16.98
C GLN A 67 -0.69 -14.83 -16.02
N TYR A 68 -0.47 -14.45 -14.75
CA TYR A 68 -0.02 -15.38 -13.72
C TYR A 68 -0.96 -16.58 -13.61
N TRP A 69 -2.27 -16.33 -13.56
CA TRP A 69 -3.26 -17.39 -13.42
C TRP A 69 -3.24 -18.34 -14.62
N HIS A 70 -3.18 -17.79 -15.83
CA HIS A 70 -3.17 -18.56 -17.07
C HIS A 70 -1.90 -19.40 -17.22
N GLU A 71 -0.74 -18.88 -16.81
CA GLU A 71 0.50 -19.66 -16.81
C GLU A 71 0.50 -20.80 -15.77
N ARG A 72 -0.22 -20.60 -14.65
CA ARG A 72 -0.25 -21.59 -13.57
C ARG A 72 -1.32 -22.65 -13.75
N GLU A 73 -2.37 -22.39 -14.51
CA GLU A 73 -3.50 -23.32 -14.63
C GLU A 73 -3.13 -24.67 -15.27
N THR A 74 -2.01 -24.75 -15.98
CA THR A 74 -1.47 -26.00 -16.55
C THR A 74 -0.52 -26.76 -15.61
N VAL A 75 -0.16 -26.18 -14.46
CA VAL A 75 0.76 -26.79 -13.50
C VAL A 75 -0.01 -27.77 -12.60
N ALA A 76 0.51 -28.98 -12.39
CA ALA A 76 -0.17 -30.03 -11.63
C ALA A 76 -0.55 -29.65 -10.18
N SER A 77 0.19 -28.72 -9.56
CA SER A 77 -0.09 -28.21 -8.21
C SER A 77 -1.18 -27.11 -8.18
N TRP A 78 -1.74 -26.71 -9.32
CA TRP A 78 -2.73 -25.65 -9.40
C TRP A 78 -4.14 -26.14 -9.10
N HIS A 79 -4.75 -25.59 -8.06
CA HIS A 79 -6.08 -25.98 -7.58
C HIS A 79 -7.02 -24.78 -7.43
N HIS A 80 -6.76 -23.68 -8.14
CA HIS A 80 -7.61 -22.46 -8.11
C HIS A 80 -8.55 -22.36 -9.32
N GLY A 81 -8.59 -23.38 -10.18
CA GLY A 81 -9.45 -23.37 -11.38
C GLY A 81 -8.90 -22.51 -12.51
N LYS A 82 -9.72 -22.30 -13.55
CA LYS A 82 -9.34 -21.52 -14.73
C LYS A 82 -9.22 -20.03 -14.41
N ALA A 83 -8.39 -19.34 -15.17
CA ALA A 83 -8.28 -17.88 -15.07
C ALA A 83 -9.66 -17.21 -15.26
N PRO A 84 -10.10 -16.35 -14.32
CA PRO A 84 -11.26 -15.48 -14.55
C PRO A 84 -10.96 -14.51 -15.71
N SER A 85 -11.98 -13.89 -16.28
CA SER A 85 -11.76 -12.85 -17.30
C SER A 85 -11.04 -11.63 -16.70
N ILE A 86 -10.32 -10.89 -17.54
CA ILE A 86 -9.67 -9.62 -17.14
C ILE A 86 -10.72 -8.66 -16.54
N ASP A 87 -11.91 -8.57 -17.14
CA ASP A 87 -13.00 -7.72 -16.65
C ASP A 87 -13.46 -8.12 -15.24
N LEU A 88 -13.56 -9.43 -14.96
CA LEU A 88 -13.94 -9.90 -13.63
C LEU A 88 -12.84 -9.62 -12.60
N ILE A 89 -11.56 -9.72 -12.99
CA ILE A 89 -10.44 -9.34 -12.12
C ILE A 89 -10.48 -7.83 -11.83
N GLU A 90 -10.72 -7.00 -12.84
CA GLU A 90 -10.83 -5.54 -12.68
C GLU A 90 -12.02 -5.19 -11.76
N GLU A 91 -13.15 -5.88 -11.90
CA GLU A 91 -14.29 -5.75 -11.00
C GLU A 91 -13.92 -6.12 -9.55
N HIS A 92 -13.18 -7.22 -9.35
CA HIS A 92 -12.69 -7.62 -8.04
C HIS A 92 -11.71 -6.61 -7.43
N ILE A 93 -10.85 -5.99 -8.23
CA ILE A 93 -9.97 -4.89 -7.79
C ILE A 93 -10.82 -3.71 -7.33
N LEU A 94 -11.78 -3.25 -8.14
CA LEU A 94 -12.64 -2.13 -7.79
C LEU A 94 -13.47 -2.41 -6.52
N ASN A 95 -14.06 -3.59 -6.42
CA ASN A 95 -14.83 -3.99 -5.25
C ASN A 95 -13.95 -4.17 -4.00
N THR A 96 -12.67 -4.49 -4.16
CA THR A 96 -11.70 -4.50 -3.06
C THR A 96 -11.43 -3.10 -2.56
N ALA A 97 -11.19 -2.14 -3.46
CA ALA A 97 -11.01 -0.74 -3.09
C ALA A 97 -12.22 -0.19 -2.31
N LYS A 98 -13.44 -0.44 -2.79
CA LYS A 98 -14.67 -0.01 -2.10
C LYS A 98 -14.78 -0.54 -0.67
N VAL A 99 -14.40 -1.80 -0.45
CA VAL A 99 -14.48 -2.44 0.87
C VAL A 99 -13.36 -1.96 1.81
N LEU A 100 -12.18 -1.63 1.29
CA LEU A 100 -11.06 -1.14 2.09
C LEU A 100 -11.13 0.34 2.41
N CYS A 101 -11.88 1.13 1.63
CA CYS A 101 -12.00 2.59 1.75
C CYS A 101 -12.10 3.08 3.20
N GLU A 102 -13.02 2.49 3.97
CA GLU A 102 -13.30 2.90 5.35
C GLU A 102 -12.13 2.56 6.30
N TYR A 103 -11.49 1.41 6.12
CA TYR A 103 -10.33 1.00 6.90
C TYR A 103 -9.12 1.89 6.60
N GLU A 104 -8.82 2.10 5.31
CA GLU A 104 -7.71 2.93 4.85
C GLU A 104 -7.88 4.38 5.28
N ALA A 105 -9.10 4.93 5.27
CA ALA A 105 -9.39 6.27 5.77
C ALA A 105 -9.01 6.44 7.25
N VAL A 106 -9.31 5.44 8.09
CA VAL A 106 -8.94 5.44 9.51
C VAL A 106 -7.42 5.31 9.69
N ARG A 107 -6.74 4.47 8.88
CA ARG A 107 -5.27 4.35 8.92
C ARG A 107 -4.57 5.68 8.58
N TRP A 108 -5.06 6.37 7.55
CA TRP A 108 -4.60 7.73 7.21
C TRP A 108 -4.92 8.75 8.32
N GLY A 109 -6.09 8.63 8.95
CA GLY A 109 -6.44 9.44 10.12
C GLY A 109 -5.46 9.27 11.27
N LEU A 110 -5.10 8.03 11.61
CA LEU A 110 -4.07 7.71 12.61
C LEU A 110 -2.71 8.29 12.26
N SER A 111 -2.32 8.26 10.98
CA SER A 111 -1.01 8.75 10.57
C SER A 111 -0.86 10.26 10.75
N LYS A 112 -1.95 11.03 10.63
CA LYS A 112 -1.96 12.48 10.89
C LYS A 112 -1.87 12.86 12.35
N LEU A 113 -2.07 11.92 13.28
CA LEU A 113 -1.85 12.16 14.71
C LEU A 113 -0.38 12.10 15.11
N LYS A 114 0.52 11.63 14.23
CA LYS A 114 1.96 11.55 14.50
C LYS A 114 2.52 12.98 14.69
N PRO A 115 3.11 13.31 15.86
CA PRO A 115 3.73 14.62 16.07
C PRO A 115 5.08 14.67 15.35
N GLY A 116 5.05 15.07 14.07
CA GLY A 116 6.25 15.23 13.24
C GLY A 116 6.56 14.03 12.35
N SER A 117 7.66 14.13 11.60
CA SER A 117 7.91 13.32 10.40
C SER A 117 8.29 11.86 10.64
N ARG A 118 8.64 11.44 11.87
CA ARG A 118 9.13 10.08 12.13
C ARG A 118 8.89 9.63 13.57
N TRP A 119 7.64 9.51 13.96
CA TRP A 119 7.28 9.05 15.29
C TRP A 119 6.91 7.55 15.30
N PRO A 120 7.69 6.69 15.97
CA PRO A 120 7.49 5.24 15.98
C PRO A 120 6.35 4.78 16.91
N GLU A 121 5.81 5.67 17.74
CA GLU A 121 4.89 5.26 18.80
C GLU A 121 3.48 5.04 18.26
N ILE A 122 2.99 5.86 17.31
CA ILE A 122 1.64 5.69 16.76
C ILE A 122 1.67 4.77 15.54
N GLN A 123 1.32 3.50 15.77
CA GLN A 123 1.07 2.56 14.68
C GLN A 123 -0.17 2.99 13.88
N THR A 124 -0.15 2.76 12.57
CA THR A 124 -1.33 2.93 11.70
C THR A 124 -2.15 1.64 11.59
N THR A 125 -1.85 0.64 12.43
CA THR A 125 -2.52 -0.65 12.48
C THR A 125 -2.77 -1.05 13.94
N TRP A 126 -3.90 -1.70 14.20
CA TRP A 126 -4.27 -2.23 15.53
C TRP A 126 -4.33 -3.76 15.56
N THR A 127 -3.91 -4.42 14.48
CA THR A 127 -3.87 -5.88 14.37
C THR A 127 -2.48 -6.41 14.72
N ALA A 128 -2.42 -7.62 15.27
CA ALA A 128 -1.21 -8.15 15.88
C ALA A 128 -0.02 -8.28 14.90
N LYS A 129 -0.29 -8.54 13.62
CA LYS A 129 0.76 -8.70 12.59
C LYS A 129 0.92 -7.46 11.70
N GLY A 130 0.21 -6.38 11.98
CA GLY A 130 0.24 -5.14 11.20
C GLY A 130 -0.32 -5.29 9.79
N SER A 131 0.25 -4.58 8.82
CA SER A 131 -0.26 -4.60 7.45
C SER A 131 -0.26 -6.00 6.84
N GLY A 132 -1.33 -6.31 6.10
CA GLY A 132 -1.66 -7.64 5.59
C GLY A 132 -2.40 -8.52 6.60
N ASP A 133 -2.63 -8.05 7.83
CA ASP A 133 -3.49 -8.67 8.84
C ASP A 133 -4.69 -7.76 9.06
N LEU A 134 -5.70 -7.92 8.22
CA LEU A 134 -6.89 -7.07 8.22
C LEU A 134 -7.78 -7.38 9.43
N PRO A 135 -8.43 -6.36 10.02
CA PRO A 135 -9.36 -6.57 11.11
C PRO A 135 -10.57 -7.41 10.67
N VAL A 136 -11.26 -7.99 11.65
CA VAL A 136 -12.48 -8.80 11.43
C VAL A 136 -13.57 -7.98 10.72
N SER A 137 -13.69 -6.69 11.06
CA SER A 137 -14.61 -5.76 10.42
C SER A 137 -13.85 -4.63 9.76
N LEU A 138 -14.21 -4.33 8.52
CA LEU A 138 -13.71 -3.18 7.74
C LEU A 138 -14.72 -2.02 7.74
N LYS A 139 -15.78 -2.09 8.56
CA LYS A 139 -16.75 -1.01 8.68
C LYS A 139 -16.13 0.19 9.40
N TYR A 140 -16.47 1.39 8.96
CA TYR A 140 -15.93 2.64 9.48
C TYR A 140 -16.01 2.75 11.01
N LYS A 141 -17.21 2.54 11.58
CA LYS A 141 -17.43 2.64 13.03
C LYS A 141 -16.57 1.66 13.82
N ASP A 142 -16.44 0.42 13.34
CA ASP A 142 -15.65 -0.61 14.03
C ASP A 142 -14.15 -0.28 13.94
N CYS A 143 -13.69 0.23 12.79
CA CYS A 143 -12.31 0.68 12.60
C CYS A 143 -12.00 1.88 13.51
N LEU A 144 -12.89 2.87 13.58
CA LEU A 144 -12.74 4.02 14.48
C LEU A 144 -12.66 3.61 15.95
N VAL A 145 -13.51 2.69 16.40
CA VAL A 145 -13.45 2.20 17.80
C VAL A 145 -12.08 1.61 18.11
N ASN A 146 -11.55 0.75 17.24
CA ASN A 146 -10.23 0.16 17.44
C ASN A 146 -9.11 1.22 17.38
N ALA A 147 -9.18 2.14 16.42
CA ALA A 147 -8.21 3.23 16.29
C ALA A 147 -8.23 4.18 17.49
N SER A 148 -9.41 4.50 18.04
CA SER A 148 -9.52 5.31 19.25
C SER A 148 -8.90 4.62 20.47
N GLN A 149 -9.10 3.30 20.63
CA GLN A 149 -8.44 2.54 21.71
C GLN A 149 -6.92 2.58 21.57
N LEU A 150 -6.42 2.46 20.35
CA LEU A 150 -5.00 2.58 20.04
C LEU A 150 -4.47 3.97 20.44
N VAL A 151 -5.16 5.04 20.05
CA VAL A 151 -4.78 6.43 20.39
C VAL A 151 -4.79 6.69 21.90
N GLU A 152 -5.81 6.21 22.63
CA GLU A 152 -5.86 6.39 24.09
C GLU A 152 -4.69 5.68 24.79
N SER A 153 -4.28 4.51 24.29
CA SER A 153 -3.09 3.83 24.80
C SER A 153 -1.81 4.65 24.61
N PHE A 154 -1.73 5.45 23.55
CA PHE A 154 -0.59 6.34 23.27
C PHE A 154 -0.64 7.66 24.02
N LYS A 155 -1.84 8.23 24.23
CA LYS A 155 -2.00 9.46 25.03
C LYS A 155 -1.46 9.30 26.44
N SER A 156 -1.51 8.08 26.98
CA SER A 156 -0.88 7.75 28.28
C SER A 156 0.66 7.80 28.27
N GLN A 157 1.28 7.84 27.09
CA GLN A 157 2.72 7.79 26.86
C GLN A 157 3.28 9.09 26.28
N THR A 158 2.46 9.92 25.63
CA THR A 158 2.88 11.18 25.00
C THR A 158 1.79 12.26 25.07
N GLU A 159 2.14 13.45 25.55
CA GLU A 159 1.22 14.59 25.72
C GLU A 159 0.87 15.29 24.39
N GLY A 160 1.55 14.96 23.29
CA GLY A 160 1.39 15.64 22.00
C GLY A 160 0.23 15.13 21.14
N VAL A 161 -0.48 14.09 21.57
CA VAL A 161 -1.54 13.45 20.78
C VAL A 161 -2.92 13.98 21.15
N ILE A 162 -3.58 14.62 20.18
CA ILE A 162 -4.93 15.14 20.31
C ILE A 162 -5.91 14.11 19.74
N SER A 163 -6.40 13.20 20.59
CA SER A 163 -7.30 12.10 20.21
C SER A 163 -8.53 12.57 19.45
N GLU A 164 -9.02 13.76 19.78
CA GLU A 164 -10.22 14.37 19.22
C GLU A 164 -10.06 14.64 17.70
N ASN A 165 -8.83 14.78 17.22
CA ASN A 165 -8.56 15.02 15.80
C ASN A 165 -8.66 13.74 14.94
N LEU A 166 -8.64 12.54 15.54
CA LEU A 166 -8.72 11.27 14.79
C LEU A 166 -9.95 11.25 13.87
N LEU A 167 -11.11 11.59 14.43
CA LEU A 167 -12.37 11.57 13.70
C LEU A 167 -12.33 12.56 12.54
N ALA A 168 -11.86 13.78 12.77
CA ALA A 168 -11.77 14.82 11.76
C ALA A 168 -10.85 14.40 10.59
N TYR A 169 -9.68 13.83 10.90
CA TYR A 169 -8.78 13.35 9.85
C TYR A 169 -9.35 12.15 9.10
N ALA A 170 -9.90 11.16 9.81
CA ALA A 170 -10.51 9.99 9.18
C ALA A 170 -11.70 10.38 8.27
N ASP A 171 -12.56 11.32 8.69
CA ASP A 171 -13.69 11.81 7.88
C ASP A 171 -13.22 12.57 6.63
N ALA A 172 -12.11 13.31 6.71
CA ALA A 172 -11.53 13.98 5.56
C ALA A 172 -11.06 12.97 4.50
N TYR A 173 -10.34 11.92 4.91
CA TYR A 173 -9.93 10.84 4.00
C TYR A 173 -11.10 10.03 3.47
N ARG A 174 -12.07 9.71 4.33
CA ARG A 174 -13.29 9.02 3.93
C ARG A 174 -14.04 9.79 2.85
N THR A 175 -14.17 11.11 3.02
CA THR A 175 -14.79 12.00 2.03
C THR A 175 -14.02 11.96 0.71
N LYS A 176 -12.69 12.07 0.75
CA LYS A 176 -11.82 11.96 -0.43
C LYS A 176 -12.00 10.63 -1.16
N PHE A 177 -11.96 9.51 -0.43
CA PHE A 177 -12.02 8.17 -1.00
C PHE A 177 -13.41 7.78 -1.50
N SER A 178 -14.45 8.47 -1.03
CA SER A 178 -15.85 8.27 -1.47
C SER A 178 -16.19 9.05 -2.74
N GLN A 179 -15.30 9.91 -3.26
CA GLN A 179 -15.55 10.62 -4.51
C GLN A 179 -15.53 9.67 -5.71
N ASP A 180 -16.48 9.83 -6.65
CA ASP A 180 -16.51 9.03 -7.88
C ASP A 180 -15.22 9.18 -8.71
N SER A 181 -14.62 10.37 -8.69
CA SER A 181 -13.33 10.67 -9.31
C SER A 181 -12.20 9.81 -8.73
N PHE A 182 -12.24 9.48 -7.44
CA PHE A 182 -11.21 8.67 -6.78
C PHE A 182 -11.18 7.25 -7.35
N ALA A 183 -12.35 6.61 -7.47
CA ALA A 183 -12.46 5.26 -8.00
C ALA A 183 -12.21 5.21 -9.52
N SER A 184 -12.80 6.14 -10.28
CA SER A 184 -12.68 6.18 -11.75
C SER A 184 -11.25 6.49 -12.22
N ALA A 185 -10.52 7.36 -11.51
CA ALA A 185 -9.10 7.61 -11.76
C ALA A 185 -8.18 6.56 -11.10
N LYS A 186 -8.74 5.50 -10.51
CA LYS A 186 -8.01 4.41 -9.84
C LYS A 186 -7.03 4.89 -8.75
N GLN A 187 -7.37 5.98 -8.06
CA GLN A 187 -6.51 6.59 -7.04
C GLN A 187 -6.23 5.67 -5.85
N TYR A 188 -7.10 4.68 -5.60
CA TYR A 188 -6.84 3.62 -4.61
C TYR A 188 -5.51 2.88 -4.84
N ARG A 189 -4.98 2.85 -6.07
CA ARG A 189 -3.66 2.27 -6.36
C ARG A 189 -2.50 3.05 -5.71
N PHE A 190 -2.75 4.28 -5.30
CA PHE A 190 -1.74 5.17 -4.73
C PHE A 190 -1.98 5.43 -3.25
N TRP A 191 -3.24 5.52 -2.85
CA TRP A 191 -3.62 5.89 -1.49
C TRP A 191 -3.78 4.69 -0.55
N PHE A 192 -4.02 3.48 -1.06
CA PHE A 192 -4.23 2.32 -0.17
C PHE A 192 -2.97 1.50 -0.03
N HIS A 193 -2.79 0.89 1.14
CA HIS A 193 -1.61 0.06 1.39
C HIS A 193 -1.65 -1.22 0.54
N GLY A 194 -0.61 -1.46 -0.27
CA GLY A 194 -0.58 -2.55 -1.26
C GLY A 194 -0.81 -3.94 -0.68
N LYS A 195 -0.21 -4.25 0.47
CA LYS A 195 -0.39 -5.53 1.15
C LYS A 195 -1.82 -5.77 1.60
N ASP A 196 -2.50 -4.74 2.10
CA ASP A 196 -3.88 -4.83 2.60
C ASP A 196 -4.81 -5.05 1.43
N PHE A 197 -4.60 -4.27 0.36
CA PHE A 197 -5.27 -4.42 -0.91
C PHE A 197 -5.16 -5.85 -1.45
N LEU A 198 -3.93 -6.37 -1.56
CA LEU A 198 -3.69 -7.68 -2.12
C LEU A 198 -4.27 -8.80 -1.26
N VAL A 199 -4.21 -8.70 0.07
CA VAL A 199 -4.88 -9.65 0.99
C VAL A 199 -6.36 -9.68 0.74
N GLN A 200 -7.00 -8.51 0.71
CA GLN A 200 -8.44 -8.43 0.55
C GLN A 200 -8.87 -8.88 -0.85
N LEU A 201 -8.09 -8.57 -1.88
CA LEU A 201 -8.33 -9.02 -3.24
C LEU A 201 -8.22 -10.55 -3.35
N CYS A 202 -7.19 -11.16 -2.75
CA CYS A 202 -7.00 -12.60 -2.77
C CYS A 202 -8.16 -13.36 -2.13
N LYS A 203 -8.84 -12.78 -1.12
CA LYS A 203 -10.07 -13.38 -0.55
C LYS A 203 -11.21 -13.49 -1.57
N ARG A 204 -11.25 -12.60 -2.58
CA ARG A 204 -12.26 -12.64 -3.66
C ARG A 204 -11.98 -13.72 -4.69
N PHE A 205 -10.72 -14.10 -4.86
CA PHE A 205 -10.29 -15.17 -5.75
C PHE A 205 -10.56 -16.58 -5.18
N GLY A 206 -11.15 -16.68 -3.98
CA GLY A 206 -11.44 -17.96 -3.32
C GLY A 206 -10.27 -18.47 -2.47
N ASN A 207 -10.40 -19.72 -2.00
CA ASN A 207 -9.49 -20.26 -0.99
C ASN A 207 -8.03 -20.29 -1.47
N GLY A 208 -7.21 -19.44 -0.84
CA GLY A 208 -5.76 -19.57 -0.79
C GLY A 208 -5.02 -19.18 -2.06
N PHE A 209 -5.49 -18.19 -2.84
CA PHE A 209 -4.72 -17.66 -3.98
C PHE A 209 -3.24 -17.47 -3.56
N PRO A 210 -2.26 -18.00 -4.34
CA PRO A 210 -0.89 -18.16 -3.88
C PRO A 210 -0.13 -16.83 -3.97
N ARG A 211 -0.51 -15.88 -3.11
CA ARG A 211 -0.03 -14.49 -3.09
C ARG A 211 1.49 -14.37 -3.12
N ALA A 212 2.21 -15.19 -2.34
CA ALA A 212 3.67 -15.13 -2.29
C ALA A 212 4.29 -15.51 -3.65
N SER A 213 3.82 -16.61 -4.24
CA SER A 213 4.24 -17.06 -5.57
C SER A 213 3.84 -16.07 -6.66
N TYR A 214 2.67 -15.44 -6.53
CA TYR A 214 2.22 -14.36 -7.41
C TYR A 214 3.17 -13.16 -7.34
N LEU A 215 3.46 -12.65 -6.15
CA LEU A 215 4.33 -11.47 -5.97
C LEU A 215 5.71 -11.71 -6.58
N THR A 216 6.34 -12.86 -6.30
CA THR A 216 7.64 -13.23 -6.89
C THR A 216 7.58 -13.24 -8.42
N TRP A 217 6.53 -13.82 -9.00
CA TRP A 217 6.35 -13.84 -10.45
C TRP A 217 6.09 -12.43 -11.00
N ALA A 218 5.17 -11.67 -10.41
CA ALA A 218 4.71 -10.38 -10.92
C ALA A 218 5.82 -9.33 -10.95
N VAL A 219 6.73 -9.34 -9.98
CA VAL A 219 7.92 -8.48 -9.98
C VAL A 219 8.80 -8.67 -11.23
N ALA A 220 8.88 -9.89 -11.76
CA ALA A 220 9.66 -10.17 -12.97
C ALA A 220 8.91 -9.84 -14.27
N HIS A 221 7.57 -9.67 -14.22
CA HIS A 221 6.70 -9.51 -15.39
C HIS A 221 6.04 -8.14 -15.49
N ILE A 222 6.16 -7.30 -14.45
CA ILE A 222 5.63 -5.93 -14.47
C ILE A 222 6.26 -5.09 -15.59
N ASP A 223 5.42 -4.49 -16.42
CA ASP A 223 5.84 -3.51 -17.39
C ASP A 223 6.06 -2.15 -16.69
N SER A 224 7.29 -1.94 -16.22
CA SER A 224 7.69 -0.71 -15.55
C SER A 224 7.60 0.56 -16.43
N SER A 225 7.45 0.43 -17.75
CA SER A 225 7.30 1.59 -18.65
C SER A 225 5.96 2.32 -18.47
N LYS A 226 4.97 1.62 -17.90
CA LYS A 226 3.63 2.16 -17.64
C LYS A 226 3.56 3.09 -16.43
N TYR A 227 4.61 3.16 -15.61
CA TYR A 227 4.59 3.87 -14.33
C TYR A 227 5.67 4.96 -14.30
N PRO A 228 5.29 6.24 -14.40
CA PRO A 228 6.25 7.34 -14.53
C PRO A 228 7.27 7.44 -13.40
N ASP A 229 6.89 7.09 -12.17
CA ASP A 229 7.79 7.13 -11.02
C ASP A 229 8.73 5.92 -10.97
N LEU A 230 8.33 4.75 -11.48
CA LEU A 230 9.27 3.64 -11.73
C LEU A 230 10.29 4.01 -12.81
N GLN A 231 9.86 4.74 -13.85
CA GLN A 231 10.76 5.27 -14.88
C GLN A 231 11.71 6.33 -14.33
N GLN A 232 11.20 7.25 -13.51
CA GLN A 232 12.01 8.24 -12.81
C GLN A 232 13.10 7.55 -11.97
N LEU A 233 12.72 6.52 -11.20
CA LEU A 233 13.64 5.77 -10.37
C LEU A 233 14.71 5.07 -11.22
N ALA A 234 14.30 4.43 -12.32
CA ALA A 234 15.22 3.74 -13.21
C ALA A 234 16.30 4.68 -13.78
N ARG A 235 15.96 5.95 -14.07
CA ARG A 235 16.90 6.98 -14.55
C ARG A 235 17.87 7.47 -13.50
N ILE A 236 17.48 7.44 -12.22
CA ILE A 236 18.35 7.86 -11.10
C ILE A 236 19.47 6.84 -10.86
N PHE A 237 19.19 5.56 -11.09
CA PHE A 237 20.12 4.45 -10.83
C PHE A 237 20.71 3.81 -12.10
N SER A 238 20.49 4.41 -13.28
CA SER A 238 21.11 4.03 -14.56
C SER A 238 22.44 4.76 -14.76
#